data_AF-A0A2H6EFU4-F1
#
_entry.id   AF-A0A2H6EFU4-F1
#
_cell.length_a   1.000
_cell.length_b   1.000
_cell.length_c   1.000
_cell.angle_alpha   90.00
_cell.angle_beta   90.00
_cell.angle_gamma   90.00
#
_symmetry.space_group_name_H-M   'P 1'
#
loop_
_entity.id
_entity.type
_entity.pdbx_description
1 polymer ?
#
loop_
_entity_poly.entity_id
_entity_poly.type
_entity_poly.pdbx_seq_one_letter_code
_entity_poly.pdbx_strand_id
1 'polypeptide(L)' 'MNDKNLVVDFVRLNTCSHYYYTQYAKDNEGKKKWEKGRWTDILMKKDGKWVMVGDHGGATK' A
#
# COMPACT_ATOMS: atom_id res chain seq x y z
N MET A 1 8.06 -8.10 8.84
CA MET A 1 7.58 -8.20 7.44
C MET A 1 6.92 -9.56 7.33
N ASN A 2 5.61 -9.63 7.05
CA ASN A 2 5.00 -10.83 6.46
C ASN A 2 3.62 -10.50 5.89
N ASP A 3 3.44 -11.06 4.69
CA ASP A 3 2.23 -11.44 3.98
C ASP A 3 1.23 -10.36 3.60
N LYS A 4 1.31 -9.94 2.33
CA LYS A 4 0.18 -9.39 1.59
C LYS A 4 0.10 -10.09 0.25
N ASN A 5 -0.95 -10.90 0.10
CA ASN A 5 -1.35 -11.50 -1.16
C ASN A 5 -1.53 -10.37 -2.19
N LEU A 6 -0.63 -10.33 -3.16
CA LEU A 6 -0.61 -9.33 -4.24
C LEU A 6 -1.45 -9.91 -5.40
N VAL A 7 -2.68 -9.44 -5.56
CA VAL A 7 -3.44 -9.71 -6.79
C VAL A 7 -2.99 -8.66 -7.81
N VAL A 8 -2.19 -9.10 -8.79
CA VAL A 8 -1.64 -8.24 -9.86
C VAL A 8 -2.45 -8.47 -11.11
N ASP A 9 -3.38 -7.57 -11.42
CA ASP A 9 -4.03 -7.55 -12.73
C ASP A 9 -3.07 -6.96 -13.76
N PHE A 10 -2.73 -7.76 -14.78
CA PHE A 10 -1.84 -7.39 -15.88
C PHE A 10 -2.64 -6.75 -17.02
N VAL A 11 -2.92 -5.45 -16.92
CA VAL A 11 -3.29 -4.65 -18.11
C VAL A 11 -2.05 -3.86 -18.53
N ARG A 12 -1.60 -4.10 -19.77
CA ARG A 12 -0.30 -3.66 -20.31
C ARG A 12 -0.03 -2.17 -20.01
N LEU A 13 1.07 -1.93 -19.29
CA LEU A 13 1.73 -0.67 -18.94
C LEU A 13 1.44 -0.06 -17.56
N ASN A 14 0.33 -0.39 -16.89
CA ASN A 14 0.05 0.07 -15.53
C ASN A 14 -0.53 -1.07 -14.67
N THR A 15 -0.07 -1.20 -13.44
CA THR A 15 -0.64 -2.14 -12.47
C THR A 15 -1.06 -1.42 -11.21
N CYS A 16 -2.11 -1.92 -10.56
CA CYS A 16 -2.54 -1.43 -9.25
C CYS A 16 -2.41 -2.55 -8.22
N SER A 17 -1.80 -2.25 -7.07
CA SER A 17 -1.72 -3.16 -5.93
C SER A 17 -2.68 -2.68 -4.86
N HIS A 18 -3.70 -3.47 -4.54
CA HIS A 18 -4.68 -3.15 -3.50
C HIS A 18 -4.49 -4.03 -2.27
N TYR A 19 -4.41 -3.42 -1.10
CA TYR A 19 -4.16 -4.17 0.13
C TYR A 19 -4.72 -3.53 1.39
N TYR A 20 -4.99 -4.39 2.37
CA TYR A 20 -5.26 -3.99 3.74
C TYR A 20 -3.95 -3.90 4.53
N TYR A 21 -3.87 -2.95 5.46
CA TYR A 21 -2.75 -2.88 6.40
C TYR A 21 -3.25 -2.86 7.83
N THR A 22 -2.44 -3.42 8.72
CA THR A 22 -2.49 -3.19 10.16
C THR A 22 -1.09 -2.77 10.56
N GLN A 23 -0.95 -1.59 11.14
CA GLN A 23 0.33 -1.06 11.57
C GLN A 23 0.29 -0.65 13.03
N TYR A 24 1.47 -0.60 13.62
CA TYR A 24 1.66 -0.22 15.00
C TYR A 24 2.38 1.12 15.04
N ALA A 25 1.68 2.17 15.48
CA ALA A 25 2.21 3.52 15.58
C ALA A 25 2.34 3.92 17.06
N LYS A 26 3.39 4.70 17.36
CA LYS A 26 3.46 5.45 18.62
C LYS A 26 3.06 6.88 18.32
N ASP A 27 2.11 7.42 19.08
CA ASP A 27 1.86 8.85 19.02
C ASP A 27 2.96 9.64 19.72
N ASN A 28 2.91 10.98 19.61
CA ASN A 28 3.90 11.89 20.17
C ASN A 28 3.98 11.81 21.71
N GLU A 29 3.00 11.18 22.36
CA GLU A 29 2.96 10.94 23.81
C GLU A 29 3.51 9.56 24.18
N GLY A 30 3.97 8.79 23.20
CA GLY A 30 4.48 7.43 23.37
C GLY A 30 3.39 6.38 23.56
N LYS A 31 2.10 6.74 23.46
CA LYS A 31 1.01 5.77 23.52
C LYS A 31 0.98 4.98 22.22
N LYS A 32 0.77 3.68 22.39
CA LYS A 32 0.78 2.69 21.33
C LYS A 32 -0.62 2.62 20.72
N LYS A 33 -0.75 2.82 19.42
CA LYS A 33 -2.01 2.69 18.69
C LYS A 33 -1.85 1.70 17.54
N TRP A 34 -2.81 0.80 17.45
CA TRP A 34 -3.00 -0.03 16.27
C TRP A 34 -3.82 0.76 15.27
N GLU A 35 -3.29 0.91 14.06
CA GLU A 35 -3.98 1.54 12.96
C GLU A 35 -4.26 0.49 11.89
N LYS A 36 -5.46 0.55 11.31
CA LYS A 36 -5.87 -0.28 10.19
C LYS A 36 -6.26 0.60 9.03
N GLY A 37 -6.06 0.10 7.83
CA GLY A 37 -6.47 0.84 6.65
C GLY A 37 -6.41 0.03 5.38
N ARG A 38 -6.69 0.73 4.30
CA ARG A 38 -6.73 0.20 2.94
C ARG A 38 -5.95 1.14 2.04
N TRP A 39 -5.15 0.56 1.17
CA TRP A 39 -4.27 1.32 0.30
C TRP A 39 -4.25 0.71 -1.10
N THR A 40 -4.08 1.57 -2.08
CA THR A 40 -3.93 1.21 -3.49
C THR A 40 -2.71 1.93 -4.02
N ASP A 41 -1.70 1.19 -4.46
CA ASP A 41 -0.53 1.73 -5.15
C ASP A 41 -0.72 1.60 -6.66
N ILE A 42 -0.45 2.66 -7.42
CA ILE A 42 -0.46 2.66 -8.88
C ILE A 42 1.00 2.64 -9.36
N LEU A 43 1.39 1.60 -10.07
CA LEU A 43 2.75 1.38 -10.55
C LEU A 43 2.82 1.42 -12.08
N MET A 44 3.86 2.06 -12.60
CA MET A 44 4.22 2.07 -14.01
C MET A 44 5.57 1.39 -14.21
N LYS A 45 5.74 0.62 -15.29
CA LYS A 45 7.05 0.06 -15.64
C LYS A 45 7.82 1.05 -16.53
N LYS A 46 8.89 1.64 -15.99
CA LYS A 46 9.80 2.56 -16.70
C LYS A 46 11.20 1.98 -16.70
N ASP A 47 11.80 1.85 -17.89
CA ASP A 47 13.18 1.33 -18.07
C ASP A 47 13.41 -0.03 -17.37
N GLY A 48 12.43 -0.91 -17.44
CA GLY A 48 12.48 -2.23 -16.81
C GLY A 48 12.18 -2.26 -15.31
N LYS A 49 12.03 -1.10 -14.66
CA LYS A 49 11.76 -0.96 -13.22
C LYS A 49 10.31 -0.53 -12.97
N TRP A 50 9.73 -1.01 -11.88
CA TRP A 50 8.44 -0.52 -11.39
C TRP A 50 8.65 0.77 -10.59
N VAL A 51 7.91 1.81 -10.94
CA VAL A 51 7.90 3.09 -10.23
C VAL A 51 6.47 3.38 -9.77
N MET A 52 6.33 3.88 -8.54
CA MET A 52 5.05 4.37 -8.04
C MET A 52 4.75 5.70 -8.70
N VAL A 53 3.57 5.81 -9.31
CA VAL A 53 3.11 7.01 -10.02
C VAL A 53 1.87 7.64 -9.38
N GLY A 54 1.31 6.97 -8.38
CA GLY A 54 0.24 7.48 -7.55
C GLY A 54 -0.17 6.45 -6.51
N ASP A 55 -0.91 6.90 -5.53
CA ASP A 55 -1.49 6.06 -4.51
C ASP A 55 -2.83 6.62 -4.04
N HIS A 56 -3.66 5.76 -3.48
CA HIS A 56 -4.90 6.15 -2.81
C HIS A 56 -5.15 5.20 -1.65
N GLY A 57 -5.16 5.75 -0.45
CA GLY A 57 -5.54 4.99 0.73
C GLY A 57 -5.72 5.83 1.95
N GLY A 58 -5.99 5.15 3.05
CA GLY A 58 -6.10 5.78 4.35
C GLY A 58 -6.51 4.81 5.44
N ALA A 59 -6.48 5.33 6.66
CA ALA A 59 -7.00 4.62 7.82
C ALA A 59 -8.49 4.35 7.62
N THR A 60 -8.87 3.10 7.79
CA THR A 60 -10.27 2.68 7.85
C THR A 60 -10.64 2.64 9.33
N LYS A 61 -11.57 3.51 9.74
CA LYS A 61 -12.09 3.55 11.11
C LYS A 61 -12.83 2.26 11.46
#